data_AF-A0A9D8SK56-F1
#
_entry.id   AF-A0A9D8SK56-F1
#
_cell.length_a   1.000
_cell.length_b   1.000
_cell.length_c   1.000
_cell.angle_alpha   90.00
_cell.angle_beta   90.00
_cell.angle_gamma   90.00
#
_symmetry.space_group_name_H-M   'P 1'
#
loop_
_entity.id
_entity.type
_entity.pdbx_description
1 polymer ?
#
loop_
_entity_poly.entity_id
_entity_poly.type
_entity_poly.pdbx_seq_one_letter_code
_entity_poly.pdbx_strand_id
1 'polypeptide(L)'
;MTQTNRRNFLKTSGIVAGSAAVSGFVARSAHAEGSEKIKAVLIGCGGRGKGATSDFLQNENTEIVAVADAFEDNAKGAAKQFNLT
;
A
#
# COMPACT_ATOMS: atom_id res chain seq x y z
N MET A 1 27.65 53.85 -11.32
CA MET A 1 26.57 53.34 -10.45
C MET A 1 25.48 52.79 -11.34
N THR A 2 25.36 51.47 -11.44
CA THR A 2 24.40 50.77 -12.30
C THR A 2 22.98 51.01 -11.80
N GLN A 3 22.17 51.69 -12.60
CA GLN A 3 20.78 52.01 -12.25
C GLN A 3 19.96 50.70 -12.25
N THR A 4 19.52 50.27 -11.07
CA THR A 4 18.61 49.12 -10.92
C THR A 4 17.24 49.48 -11.48
N ASN A 5 17.02 49.10 -12.75
CA ASN A 5 15.74 49.29 -13.40
C ASN A 5 14.76 48.21 -12.93
N ARG A 6 13.60 48.62 -12.40
CA ARG A 6 12.51 47.74 -11.92
C ARG A 6 12.13 46.65 -12.93
N ARG A 7 12.21 46.95 -14.24
CA ARG A 7 11.91 46.00 -15.31
C ARG A 7 12.95 44.88 -15.40
N ASN A 8 14.21 45.17 -15.14
CA ASN A 8 15.29 44.17 -15.15
C ASN A 8 15.23 43.28 -13.91
N PHE A 9 14.87 43.86 -12.76
CA PHE A 9 14.61 43.10 -11.53
C PHE A 9 13.45 42.11 -11.72
N LEU A 10 12.31 42.56 -12.27
CA LEU A 10 11.15 41.70 -12.52
C LEU A 10 11.46 40.58 -13.53
N LYS A 11 12.21 40.86 -14.60
CA LYS A 11 12.65 39.84 -15.56
C LYS A 11 13.55 38.79 -14.90
N THR A 12 14.48 39.23 -14.06
CA THR A 12 15.43 38.32 -13.38
C THR A 12 14.71 37.46 -12.33
N SER A 13 13.82 38.07 -11.53
CA SER A 13 13.04 37.35 -10.51
C SER A 13 12.03 36.37 -11.11
N GLY A 14 11.43 36.69 -12.26
CA GLY A 14 10.50 35.80 -12.96
C GLY A 14 11.15 34.50 -13.47
N ILE A 15 12.41 34.57 -13.91
CA ILE A 15 13.16 33.41 -14.42
C ILE A 15 13.55 32.46 -13.27
N VAL A 16 13.97 32.99 -12.12
CA VAL A 16 14.39 32.20 -10.95
C VAL A 16 13.21 31.49 -10.27
N ALA A 17 12.02 32.10 -10.27
CA ALA A 17 10.81 31.47 -9.72
C ALA A 17 10.29 30.31 -10.59
N GLY A 18 10.53 30.34 -11.91
CA GLY A 18 10.09 29.29 -12.84
C GLY A 18 10.83 27.95 -12.69
N SER A 19 12.09 27.97 -12.26
CA SER A 19 12.91 26.76 -12.11
C SER A 19 12.59 25.93 -10.87
N ALA A 20 11.88 26.48 -9.88
CA ALA A 20 11.49 25.74 -8.67
C ALA A 20 10.22 24.88 -8.86
N ALA A 21 9.45 25.11 -9.94
CA ALA A 21 8.19 24.38 -10.19
C ALA A 21 8.39 23.00 -10.83
N VAL A 22 9.57 22.72 -11.39
CA VAL A 22 9.84 21.45 -12.10
C VAL A 22 10.33 20.32 -11.19
N SER A 23 10.77 20.61 -9.96
CA SER A 23 11.23 19.59 -9.01
C SER A 23 10.08 18.81 -8.34
N GLY A 24 8.86 19.33 -8.37
CA GLY A 24 7.69 18.71 -7.73
C GLY A 24 6.94 17.67 -8.58
N PHE A 25 7.26 17.54 -9.88
CA PHE A 25 6.51 16.66 -10.79
C PHE A 25 7.10 15.24 -10.93
N VAL A 26 8.35 15.01 -10.53
CA VAL A 26 9.03 13.72 -10.74
C VAL A 26 8.80 12.70 -9.61
N ALA A 27 8.17 13.08 -8.50
CA ALA A 27 8.04 12.22 -7.32
C ALA A 27 6.60 11.74 -7.01
N ARG A 28 5.73 11.55 -8.03
CA ARG A 28 4.37 11.00 -7.82
C ARG A 28 4.13 9.60 -8.37
N SER A 29 5.15 8.98 -8.97
CA SER A 29 5.11 7.62 -9.48
C SER A 29 5.94 6.65 -8.63
N ALA A 30 5.88 6.82 -7.30
CA ALA A 30 6.40 5.85 -6.33
C ALA A 30 5.27 5.02 -5.71
N HIS A 31 4.19 4.75 -6.47
CA HIS A 31 3.31 3.64 -6.12
C HIS A 31 4.10 2.38 -6.40
N ALA A 32 4.59 1.75 -5.33
CA ALA A 32 5.35 0.51 -5.42
C ALA A 32 4.60 -0.49 -6.30
N GLU A 33 5.32 -1.10 -7.24
CA GLU A 33 4.87 -2.22 -8.07
C GLU A 33 4.80 -3.49 -7.20
N GLY A 34 4.03 -3.43 -6.12
CA GLY A 34 3.76 -4.54 -5.22
C GLY A 34 2.31 -4.94 -5.38
N SER A 35 2.04 -6.24 -5.52
CA SER A 35 0.71 -6.77 -5.24
C SER A 35 0.47 -6.55 -3.74
N GLU A 36 -0.08 -5.38 -3.36
CA GLU A 36 -0.38 -5.02 -1.97
C GLU A 36 -1.59 -5.81 -1.48
N LYS A 37 -1.44 -7.13 -1.39
CA LYS A 37 -2.44 -7.96 -0.76
C LYS A 37 -2.49 -7.68 0.73
N ILE A 38 -3.68 -7.50 1.26
CA ILE A 38 -3.95 -7.51 2.69
C ILE A 38 -3.79 -8.94 3.16
N LYS A 39 -2.71 -9.19 3.91
CA LYS A 39 -2.38 -10.48 4.50
C LYS A 39 -2.98 -10.60 5.89
N ALA A 40 -3.70 -11.68 6.14
CA ALA A 40 -4.30 -11.97 7.43
C ALA A 40 -3.96 -13.39 7.92
N VAL A 41 -4.14 -13.61 9.22
CA VAL A 41 -3.99 -14.91 9.88
C VAL A 41 -5.30 -15.24 10.57
N LEU A 42 -5.79 -16.46 10.38
CA LEU A 42 -6.96 -16.95 11.11
C LEU A 42 -6.54 -17.54 12.46
N ILE A 43 -7.05 -16.98 13.56
CA ILE A 43 -6.94 -17.57 14.90
C ILE A 43 -8.33 -18.09 15.31
N GLY A 44 -8.41 -19.38 15.64
CA GLY A 44 -9.66 -20.08 15.92
C GLY A 44 -10.31 -20.63 14.66
N CYS A 45 -9.96 -21.87 14.33
CA CYS A 45 -10.30 -22.59 13.10
C CYS A 45 -11.65 -23.34 13.17
N GLY A 46 -12.55 -22.89 14.04
CA GLY A 46 -13.93 -23.39 14.16
C GLY A 46 -14.83 -22.91 13.02
N GLY A 47 -16.13 -23.26 13.08
CA GLY A 47 -17.10 -22.93 12.01
C GLY A 47 -17.20 -21.42 11.71
N ARG A 48 -17.21 -20.58 12.75
CA ARG A 48 -17.28 -19.12 12.60
C ARG A 48 -15.99 -18.54 12.00
N GLY A 49 -14.82 -18.97 12.47
CA GLY A 49 -13.54 -18.48 11.96
C GLY A 49 -13.32 -18.82 10.49
N LYS A 50 -13.70 -20.04 10.09
CA LYS A 50 -13.69 -20.45 8.68
C LYS A 50 -14.68 -19.66 7.83
N GLY A 51 -15.89 -19.42 8.33
CA GLY A 51 -16.88 -18.56 7.65
C GLY A 51 -16.37 -17.13 7.44
N ALA A 52 -15.86 -16.50 8.50
CA ALA A 52 -15.28 -15.16 8.44
C ALA A 52 -14.09 -15.09 7.47
N THR A 53 -13.29 -16.16 7.40
CA THR A 53 -12.18 -16.25 6.45
C THR A 53 -12.66 -16.36 5.00
N SER A 54 -13.71 -17.15 4.75
CA SER A 54 -14.34 -17.22 3.43
C SER A 54 -14.92 -15.87 3.01
N ASP A 55 -15.51 -15.11 3.93
CA ASP A 55 -16.03 -13.76 3.66
C ASP A 55 -14.88 -12.76 3.41
N PHE A 56 -13.79 -12.86 4.19
CA PHE A 56 -12.60 -12.03 3.99
C PHE A 56 -12.00 -12.24 2.59
N LEU A 57 -11.85 -13.50 2.17
CA LEU A 57 -11.28 -13.89 0.87
C LEU A 57 -12.17 -13.55 -0.34
N GLN A 58 -13.42 -13.11 -0.15
CA GLN A 58 -14.24 -12.57 -1.24
C GLN A 58 -13.77 -11.18 -1.71
N ASN A 59 -12.97 -10.48 -0.90
CA ASN A 59 -12.44 -9.17 -1.25
C ASN A 59 -11.21 -9.32 -2.15
N GLU A 60 -11.10 -8.45 -3.15
CA GLU A 60 -9.91 -8.38 -3.99
C GLU A 60 -8.67 -8.04 -3.17
N ASN A 61 -7.50 -8.50 -3.61
CA ASN A 61 -6.22 -8.26 -2.95
C ASN A 61 -6.21 -8.69 -1.47
N THR A 62 -6.84 -9.80 -1.13
CA THR A 62 -6.72 -10.41 0.20
C THR A 62 -6.08 -11.78 0.13
N GLU A 63 -5.40 -12.16 1.21
CA GLU A 63 -4.75 -13.46 1.36
C GLU A 63 -4.71 -13.88 2.83
N ILE A 64 -4.94 -15.15 3.08
CA ILE A 64 -4.64 -15.77 4.37
C ILE A 64 -3.27 -16.42 4.25
N VAL A 65 -2.38 -16.11 5.19
CA VAL A 65 -0.99 -16.59 5.12
C VAL A 65 -0.65 -17.60 6.22
N ALA A 66 -1.49 -17.71 7.25
CA ALA A 66 -1.36 -18.70 8.30
C ALA A 66 -2.69 -18.95 9.01
N VAL A 67 -2.73 -20.05 9.75
CA VAL A 67 -3.83 -20.43 10.65
C VAL A 67 -3.26 -20.84 12.01
N ALA A 68 -4.03 -20.63 13.08
CA ALA A 68 -3.71 -21.10 14.41
C ALA A 68 -4.98 -21.56 15.15
N ASP A 69 -4.86 -22.63 15.92
CA ASP A 69 -5.92 -23.15 16.79
C ASP A 69 -5.30 -23.88 17.98
N ALA A 70 -6.03 -23.95 19.09
CA ALA A 70 -5.60 -24.72 20.27
C ALA A 70 -5.63 -26.24 20.02
N PHE A 71 -6.42 -26.68 19.04
CA PHE A 71 -6.53 -28.07 18.62
C PHE A 71 -5.87 -28.27 17.26
N GLU A 72 -4.85 -29.12 17.21
CA GLU A 72 -4.04 -29.34 16.01
C GLU A 72 -4.88 -29.80 14.80
N ASP A 73 -5.87 -30.66 15.02
CA ASP A 73 -6.77 -31.14 13.96
C ASP A 73 -7.57 -30.00 13.31
N ASN A 74 -7.99 -29.00 14.11
CA ASN A 74 -8.69 -27.83 13.58
C ASN A 74 -7.75 -26.97 12.75
N ALA A 75 -6.52 -26.73 13.24
CA ALA A 75 -5.50 -25.96 12.52
C ALA A 75 -5.13 -26.65 11.19
N LYS A 76 -4.87 -27.96 11.20
CA LYS A 76 -4.59 -28.75 10.00
C LYS A 76 -5.76 -28.76 9.02
N GLY A 77 -6.98 -28.93 9.53
CA GLY A 77 -8.19 -28.88 8.71
C GLY A 77 -8.37 -27.55 8.00
N ALA A 78 -8.15 -26.43 8.70
CA ALA A 78 -8.20 -25.10 8.11
C ALA A 78 -7.04 -24.83 7.15
N ALA A 79 -5.80 -25.25 7.50
CA ALA A 79 -4.64 -25.12 6.63
C ALA A 79 -4.87 -25.81 5.28
N LYS A 80 -5.43 -27.03 5.31
CA LYS A 80 -5.82 -27.74 4.09
C LYS A 80 -6.95 -27.03 3.33
N GLN A 81 -7.97 -26.52 4.03
CA GLN A 81 -9.09 -25.82 3.39
C GLN A 81 -8.66 -24.53 2.68
N PHE A 82 -7.68 -23.81 3.24
CA PHE A 82 -7.17 -22.55 2.70
C PHE A 82 -5.85 -22.70 1.93
N ASN A 83 -5.44 -23.93 1.61
CA ASN A 83 -4.23 -24.24 0.82
C ASN A 83 -2.93 -23.64 1.40
N LEU A 84 -2.76 -23.71 2.72
CA LEU A 84 -1.59 -23.19 3.45
C LEU A 84 -0.49 -24.24 3.66
N THR A 85 -0.52 -25.34 2.90
CA THR A 85 0.35 -26.52 3.10
C THR A 85 0.86 -27.06 1.78
#